data_AF-A0A933ZDX2-F1
#
_entry.id   AF-A0A933ZDX2-F1
#
_cell.length_a   1.000
_cell.length_b   1.000
_cell.length_c   1.000
_cell.angle_alpha   90.00
_cell.angle_beta   90.00
_cell.angle_gamma   90.00
#
_symmetry.space_group_name_H-M   'P 1'
#
loop_
_entity.id
_entity.type
_entity.pdbx_description
1 polymer ?
#
loop_
_entity_poly.entity_id
_entity_poly.type
_entity_poly.pdbx_seq_one_letter_code
_entity_poly.pdbx_strand_id
1 'polypeptide(L)'
;MSRNRIALLVSVSGIALLGAACGTGGVANAVRPADPTAGGALGEAACREGDTRVDPLVVDWKPEQRGDLEVAMKEGVAVVSYSCKKGIQVLKDCKVEGSYGYIGITKKEQMVRLENSDEIAANLPTAGIGLVGKIQGELGRGATIDVAMITVGKKRTVPMAVTKDQLKGECEGATHFLRGATVGAFVMETGTKAKVKTVVEVFGSGVSAGSDSSKSTRNADGDASDCAKSSPDAKSAPGQCGAPVRLELVAIKPAAAKEAAPPKDPPPAVPVAADPDSNEGCPKGLVFVGGKCSAPSAEAPFQCHEGNAKECTEQCDKNNAPSCGILAAMHIRGAEGAPRDDAKAATLLKKACDGGHIKSCSILGMFTEQGRGVAKDPGAAATLYEKACSEGEAGACGGLGALLMRGTGVAKDEAKAATVLGKACEGGDPRACGDLGTLTMASDAQAAGRIFQRGCSGGDPVSCNEIGRMLETGTGGQGKNEMLAGMLYERGCMSTMSRGYGPPEVCTSAGRLKMIGGGGAFAGMYLQRACTSRDSLACAIMKVTQNSPAPVMPDIPQQTKWRTDCSRGDGLACASLGIVELAAGMPNGKQDLEQGCRMMNKWACEVKKLVK
;
A
#
# COMPACT_ATOMS: atom_id res chain seq x y z
N MET A 1 -87.44 47.63 27.76
CA MET A 1 -87.71 46.88 29.00
C MET A 1 -86.54 45.93 29.26
N SER A 2 -85.92 46.03 30.45
CA SER A 2 -85.29 44.96 31.27
C SER A 2 -84.64 43.75 30.55
N ARG A 3 -83.30 43.57 30.64
CA ARG A 3 -82.59 42.61 31.54
C ARG A 3 -83.10 41.15 31.41
N ASN A 4 -82.28 40.13 31.17
CA ASN A 4 -81.20 39.71 32.08
C ASN A 4 -80.25 38.67 31.44
N ARG A 5 -79.02 38.66 31.97
CA ARG A 5 -77.92 37.71 31.74
C ARG A 5 -78.14 36.38 32.51
N ILE A 6 -77.46 35.30 32.11
CA ILE A 6 -76.47 34.55 32.93
C ILE A 6 -75.81 33.45 32.06
N ALA A 7 -74.51 33.24 32.33
CA ALA A 7 -73.55 32.40 31.62
C ALA A 7 -73.41 30.97 32.21
N LEU A 8 -72.79 30.06 31.44
CA LEU A 8 -71.73 29.09 31.80
C LEU A 8 -71.53 28.13 30.59
N LEU A 9 -70.41 28.18 29.83
CA LEU A 9 -69.07 27.57 30.01
C LEU A 9 -68.94 26.07 29.59
N VAL A 10 -68.09 25.86 28.56
CA VAL A 10 -67.12 24.75 28.31
C VAL A 10 -67.73 23.39 27.91
N SER A 11 -67.72 22.91 26.66
CA SER A 11 -66.70 22.66 25.61
C SER A 11 -66.22 21.19 25.55
N VAL A 12 -65.99 20.77 24.30
CA VAL A 12 -65.26 19.59 23.78
C VAL A 12 -66.10 18.35 23.48
N SER A 13 -66.39 18.19 22.19
CA SER A 13 -66.47 16.93 21.43
C SER A 13 -66.32 17.34 19.96
N GLY A 14 -65.44 16.78 19.12
CA GLY A 14 -65.11 15.36 19.01
C GLY A 14 -65.76 14.83 17.72
N ILE A 15 -65.09 15.06 16.59
CA ILE A 15 -64.97 14.21 15.38
C ILE A 15 -66.25 13.55 14.85
N ALA A 16 -66.66 13.89 13.62
CA ALA A 16 -66.66 12.97 12.46
C ALA A 16 -67.58 13.44 11.30
N LEU A 17 -66.97 13.52 10.12
CA LEU A 17 -67.47 13.10 8.80
C LEU A 17 -68.79 13.69 8.26
N LEU A 18 -68.68 14.39 7.13
CA LEU A 18 -69.41 14.11 5.89
C LEU A 18 -68.92 15.05 4.78
N GLY A 19 -68.75 14.52 3.57
CA GLY A 19 -68.49 15.34 2.39
C GLY A 19 -68.46 14.52 1.11
N ALA A 20 -69.55 14.59 0.34
CA ALA A 20 -69.61 14.22 -1.07
C ALA A 20 -69.86 15.47 -1.92
N ALA A 21 -69.28 15.48 -3.13
CA ALA A 21 -69.51 16.36 -4.29
C ALA A 21 -69.06 17.83 -4.15
N CYS A 22 -68.53 18.54 -5.16
CA CYS A 22 -68.16 18.29 -6.57
C CYS A 22 -67.23 19.47 -6.99
N GLY A 23 -66.29 19.29 -7.92
CA GLY A 23 -65.54 20.43 -8.49
C GLY A 23 -64.36 20.04 -9.38
N THR A 24 -64.39 20.56 -10.61
CA THR A 24 -63.50 20.36 -11.77
C THR A 24 -61.99 20.55 -11.56
N GLY A 25 -61.19 19.78 -12.33
CA GLY A 25 -59.88 20.21 -12.82
C GLY A 25 -58.65 19.56 -12.16
N GLY A 26 -57.77 18.99 -12.98
CA GLY A 26 -56.42 18.58 -12.57
C GLY A 26 -56.12 17.11 -12.85
N VAL A 27 -55.44 16.88 -13.98
CA VAL A 27 -54.75 15.64 -14.31
C VAL A 27 -53.99 15.16 -13.08
N ALA A 28 -54.17 13.88 -12.74
CA ALA A 28 -53.63 13.23 -11.56
C ALA A 28 -52.14 13.56 -11.36
N ASN A 29 -51.85 14.37 -10.34
CA ASN A 29 -50.55 14.32 -9.69
C ASN A 29 -50.48 12.98 -8.97
N ALA A 30 -50.04 11.94 -9.69
CA ALA A 30 -49.34 10.84 -9.07
C ALA A 30 -48.12 11.45 -8.39
N VAL A 31 -48.25 11.75 -7.09
CA VAL A 31 -47.12 12.10 -6.24
C VAL A 31 -46.24 10.85 -6.23
N ARG A 32 -45.26 10.83 -7.13
CA ARG A 32 -44.12 9.92 -7.07
C ARG A 32 -43.54 10.09 -5.67
N PRO A 33 -43.34 9.02 -4.88
CA PRO A 33 -42.59 9.13 -3.65
C PRO A 33 -41.29 9.86 -3.96
N ALA A 34 -40.91 10.84 -3.15
CA ALA A 34 -39.55 11.36 -3.23
C ALA A 34 -38.62 10.15 -3.13
N ASP A 35 -37.78 9.93 -4.14
CA ASP A 35 -36.77 8.87 -4.08
C ASP A 35 -36.05 9.05 -2.74
N PRO A 36 -35.97 8.02 -1.88
CA PRO A 36 -35.27 8.14 -0.62
C PRO A 36 -33.80 8.37 -0.95
N THR A 37 -33.35 9.62 -0.90
CA THR A 37 -31.93 9.91 -0.81
C THR A 37 -31.44 9.20 0.45
N ALA A 38 -30.41 8.37 0.34
CA ALA A 38 -29.84 7.65 1.47
C ALA A 38 -29.51 8.59 2.66
N GLY A 39 -29.20 9.87 2.39
CA GLY A 39 -29.01 10.90 3.40
C GLY A 39 -30.23 11.27 4.26
N GLY A 40 -31.46 10.97 3.84
CA GLY A 40 -32.68 11.28 4.61
C GLY A 40 -33.03 10.24 5.68
N ALA A 41 -32.56 8.99 5.53
CA ALA A 41 -32.91 7.87 6.40
C ALA A 41 -31.78 7.43 7.33
N LEU A 42 -30.52 7.82 7.09
CA LEU A 42 -29.35 7.28 7.81
C LEU A 42 -28.36 8.33 8.35
N GLY A 43 -28.72 9.62 8.31
CA GLY A 43 -27.78 10.71 8.63
C GLY A 43 -26.86 11.00 7.44
N GLU A 44 -26.47 12.26 7.29
CA GLU A 44 -25.67 12.78 6.18
C GLU A 44 -24.46 11.86 5.87
N ALA A 45 -24.30 11.46 4.61
CA ALA A 45 -23.12 10.72 4.17
C ALA A 45 -21.87 11.58 4.39
N ALA A 46 -21.10 11.24 5.42
CA ALA A 46 -19.97 12.02 5.90
C ALA A 46 -18.75 11.87 4.98
N CYS A 47 -18.18 12.97 4.51
CA CYS A 47 -16.85 12.95 3.91
C CYS A 47 -15.79 12.49 4.94
N ARG A 48 -14.62 12.02 4.46
CA ARG A 48 -13.51 11.44 5.24
C ARG A 48 -12.71 12.49 6.04
N GLU A 49 -13.26 13.05 7.12
CA GLU A 49 -12.51 13.98 7.98
C GLU A 49 -11.71 13.22 9.04
N GLY A 50 -10.37 13.37 9.04
CA GLY A 50 -9.49 12.82 10.08
C GLY A 50 -8.94 11.41 9.82
N ASP A 51 -9.24 10.80 8.67
CA ASP A 51 -8.66 9.52 8.26
C ASP A 51 -7.14 9.62 8.10
N THR A 52 -6.44 8.52 8.41
CA THR A 52 -4.97 8.48 8.30
C THR A 52 -4.47 8.69 6.87
N ARG A 53 -5.30 8.36 5.87
CA ARG A 53 -5.00 8.53 4.44
C ARG A 53 -6.28 8.75 3.63
N VAL A 54 -6.25 9.73 2.72
CA VAL A 54 -7.38 10.03 1.82
C VAL A 54 -6.87 10.29 0.40
N ASP A 55 -7.56 9.74 -0.60
CA ASP A 55 -7.13 9.79 -2.01
C ASP A 55 -8.15 10.50 -2.94
N PRO A 56 -8.41 11.82 -2.77
CA PRO A 56 -9.51 12.53 -3.43
C PRO A 56 -9.24 12.86 -4.91
N LEU A 57 -10.31 12.91 -5.72
CA LEU A 57 -10.26 13.37 -7.11
C LEU A 57 -10.22 14.90 -7.19
N VAL A 58 -9.21 15.50 -7.82
CA VAL A 58 -8.99 16.97 -7.84
C VAL A 58 -9.34 17.64 -9.17
N VAL A 59 -10.35 17.08 -9.82
CA VAL A 59 -10.78 17.45 -11.18
C VAL A 59 -11.67 18.71 -11.24
N ASP A 60 -12.10 19.28 -10.09
CA ASP A 60 -12.90 20.52 -10.04
C ASP A 60 -12.15 21.73 -9.42
N TRP A 61 -10.82 21.66 -9.32
CA TRP A 61 -10.03 22.77 -8.79
C TRP A 61 -9.96 23.94 -9.76
N LYS A 62 -9.91 25.17 -9.23
CA LYS A 62 -9.64 26.37 -10.04
C LYS A 62 -8.16 26.41 -10.48
N PRO A 63 -7.84 27.10 -11.60
CA PRO A 63 -6.45 27.22 -12.07
C PRO A 63 -5.48 27.73 -11.00
N GLU A 64 -5.92 28.65 -10.13
CA GLU A 64 -5.08 29.20 -9.06
C GLU A 64 -4.70 28.12 -8.03
N GLN A 65 -5.67 27.29 -7.62
CA GLN A 65 -5.44 26.21 -6.66
C GLN A 65 -4.49 25.14 -7.23
N ARG A 66 -4.58 24.87 -8.54
CA ARG A 66 -3.66 23.96 -9.24
C ARG A 66 -2.25 24.54 -9.27
N GLY A 67 -2.12 25.82 -9.66
CA GLY A 67 -0.84 26.52 -9.65
C GLY A 67 -0.17 26.53 -8.28
N ASP A 68 -0.95 26.78 -7.22
CA ASP A 68 -0.48 26.77 -5.84
C ASP A 68 0.07 25.41 -5.43
N LEU A 69 -0.61 24.33 -5.81
CA LEU A 69 -0.12 22.97 -5.56
C LEU A 69 1.16 22.68 -6.33
N GLU A 70 1.22 23.06 -7.61
CA GLU A 70 2.42 22.84 -8.42
C GLU A 70 3.64 23.57 -7.87
N VAL A 71 3.47 24.80 -7.38
CA VAL A 71 4.52 25.57 -6.71
C VAL A 71 4.94 24.86 -5.42
N ALA A 72 3.98 24.51 -4.55
CA ALA A 72 4.28 23.81 -3.30
C ALA A 72 5.02 22.48 -3.52
N MET A 73 4.66 21.73 -4.57
CA MET A 73 5.32 20.47 -4.94
C MET A 73 6.72 20.67 -5.55
N LYS A 74 7.01 21.84 -6.14
CA LYS A 74 8.35 22.16 -6.66
C LYS A 74 9.30 22.57 -5.52
N GLU A 75 8.79 23.22 -4.49
CA GLU A 75 9.60 23.77 -3.40
C GLU A 75 9.85 22.78 -2.25
N GLY A 76 9.08 21.69 -2.19
CA GLY A 76 9.19 20.67 -1.15
C GLY A 76 8.05 19.67 -1.22
N VAL A 77 7.79 18.97 -0.11
CA VAL A 77 6.58 18.15 0.05
C VAL A 77 5.44 19.07 0.49
N ALA A 78 4.39 19.12 -0.33
CA ALA A 78 3.26 20.03 -0.12
C ALA A 78 2.46 19.63 1.11
N VAL A 79 2.07 20.62 1.91
CA VAL A 79 1.23 20.47 3.11
C VAL A 79 -0.13 21.10 2.84
N VAL A 80 -1.19 20.47 3.33
CA VAL A 80 -2.56 20.92 3.12
C VAL A 80 -3.34 20.95 4.44
N SER A 81 -4.31 21.85 4.50
CA SER A 81 -5.48 21.66 5.37
C SER A 81 -6.57 20.96 4.56
N TYR A 82 -7.18 19.96 5.17
CA TYR A 82 -8.25 19.17 4.57
C TYR A 82 -9.36 18.97 5.59
N SER A 83 -10.58 19.38 5.23
CA SER A 83 -11.80 19.10 5.97
C SER A 83 -13.00 18.99 5.03
N CYS A 84 -14.06 18.33 5.50
CA CYS A 84 -15.23 18.09 4.67
C CYS A 84 -16.05 19.36 4.39
N LYS A 85 -15.93 20.36 5.26
CA LYS A 85 -16.61 21.65 5.12
C LYS A 85 -15.82 22.70 4.34
N LYS A 86 -14.50 22.52 4.16
CA LYS A 86 -13.65 23.51 3.48
C LYS A 86 -12.92 22.96 2.25
N GLY A 87 -12.99 21.64 2.03
CA GLY A 87 -12.25 20.98 0.94
C GLY A 87 -10.76 20.94 1.25
N ILE A 88 -9.95 20.88 0.20
CA ILE A 88 -8.48 20.92 0.29
C ILE A 88 -8.00 22.35 0.10
N GLN A 89 -7.14 22.82 1.00
CA GLN A 89 -6.43 24.08 0.87
C GLN A 89 -4.93 23.83 1.01
N VAL A 90 -4.17 24.22 -0.01
CA VAL A 90 -2.71 24.14 -0.01
C VAL A 90 -2.15 25.24 0.92
N LEU A 91 -1.31 24.84 1.87
CA LEU A 91 -0.59 25.76 2.74
C LEU A 91 0.74 26.11 2.07
N LYS A 92 0.76 27.19 1.28
CA LYS A 92 1.87 27.53 0.38
C LYS A 92 3.20 27.73 1.12
N ASP A 93 3.12 28.34 2.31
CA ASP A 93 4.28 28.66 3.13
C ASP A 93 4.64 27.55 4.13
N CYS A 94 3.96 26.39 4.06
CA CYS A 94 4.25 25.23 4.88
C CYS A 94 4.77 24.07 4.04
N LYS A 95 5.95 23.56 4.39
CA LYS A 95 6.55 22.43 3.67
C LYS A 95 7.26 21.45 4.58
N VAL A 96 7.42 20.24 4.05
CA VAL A 96 8.35 19.25 4.59
C VAL A 96 9.50 19.12 3.59
N GLU A 97 10.72 18.94 4.11
CA GLU A 97 11.88 18.69 3.24
C GLU A 97 11.70 17.40 2.44
N GLY A 98 11.92 17.50 1.14
CA GLY A 98 11.78 16.39 0.21
C GLY A 98 11.50 16.89 -1.19
N SER A 99 11.33 15.95 -2.12
CA SER A 99 11.00 16.25 -3.51
C SER A 99 10.10 15.14 -4.07
N TYR A 100 9.43 15.43 -5.18
CA TYR A 100 8.62 14.44 -5.88
C TYR A 100 9.40 13.84 -7.04
N GLY A 101 9.46 12.51 -7.07
CA GLY A 101 9.84 11.74 -8.26
C GLY A 101 8.60 11.44 -9.12
N TYR A 102 8.75 11.47 -10.44
CA TYR A 102 7.72 11.00 -11.37
C TYR A 102 7.93 9.52 -11.68
N ILE A 103 6.84 8.75 -11.62
CA ILE A 103 6.77 7.33 -11.97
C ILE A 103 5.80 7.22 -13.15
N GLY A 104 6.31 6.87 -14.33
CA GLY A 104 5.44 6.52 -15.46
C GLY A 104 4.63 5.28 -15.13
N ILE A 105 3.38 5.23 -15.56
CA ILE A 105 2.53 4.04 -15.43
C ILE A 105 1.97 3.68 -16.81
N THR A 106 1.53 2.44 -16.97
CA THR A 106 0.79 2.05 -18.17
C THR A 106 -0.43 2.96 -18.32
N LYS A 107 -0.56 3.59 -19.49
CA LYS A 107 -1.67 4.48 -19.81
C LYS A 107 -2.99 3.77 -19.49
N LYS A 108 -3.77 4.38 -18.59
CA LYS A 108 -5.08 3.88 -18.20
C LYS A 108 -6.14 4.91 -18.51
N GLU A 109 -7.07 4.51 -19.36
CA GLU A 109 -8.25 5.29 -19.72
C GLU A 109 -9.41 4.84 -18.82
N GLN A 110 -10.09 5.79 -18.20
CA GLN A 110 -11.14 5.50 -17.23
C GLN A 110 -12.25 6.53 -17.30
N MET A 111 -13.49 6.05 -17.17
CA MET A 111 -14.67 6.86 -16.99
C MET A 111 -15.18 6.71 -15.56
N VAL A 112 -15.30 7.81 -14.81
CA VAL A 112 -15.93 7.84 -13.49
C VAL A 112 -17.21 8.64 -13.59
N ARG A 113 -18.34 7.99 -13.30
CA ARG A 113 -19.66 8.63 -13.28
C ARG A 113 -20.13 8.82 -11.85
N LEU A 114 -20.55 10.02 -11.48
CA LEU A 114 -21.13 10.33 -10.17
C LEU A 114 -22.62 10.60 -10.35
N GLU A 115 -23.46 9.83 -9.67
CA GLU A 115 -24.89 9.78 -9.96
C GLU A 115 -25.78 10.47 -8.92
N ASN A 116 -25.23 10.79 -7.76
CA ASN A 116 -25.97 11.40 -6.65
C ASN A 116 -25.04 12.26 -5.78
N SER A 117 -25.65 13.04 -4.88
CA SER A 117 -24.95 13.96 -3.98
C SER A 117 -23.93 13.27 -3.08
N ASP A 118 -24.22 12.06 -2.63
CA ASP A 118 -23.39 11.32 -1.66
C ASP A 118 -22.11 10.81 -2.33
N GLU A 119 -22.21 10.32 -3.57
CA GLU A 119 -21.05 9.97 -4.39
C GLU A 119 -20.20 11.20 -4.71
N ILE A 120 -20.82 12.33 -5.00
CA ILE A 120 -20.11 13.57 -5.28
C ILE A 120 -19.32 14.02 -4.04
N ALA A 121 -19.96 14.06 -2.87
CA ALA A 121 -19.32 14.44 -1.62
C ALA A 121 -18.20 13.46 -1.19
N ALA A 122 -18.36 12.18 -1.48
CA ALA A 122 -17.38 11.15 -1.11
C ALA A 122 -16.14 11.11 -2.02
N ASN A 123 -16.22 11.62 -3.24
CA ASN A 123 -15.14 11.51 -4.23
C ASN A 123 -14.51 12.84 -4.61
N LEU A 124 -15.27 13.94 -4.58
CA LEU A 124 -14.79 15.28 -4.91
C LEU A 124 -14.53 16.07 -3.61
N PRO A 125 -13.33 16.60 -3.38
CA PRO A 125 -12.94 17.35 -2.19
C PRO A 125 -13.43 18.80 -2.25
N THR A 126 -14.70 18.99 -2.61
CA THR A 126 -15.30 20.31 -2.83
C THR A 126 -16.36 20.56 -1.77
N ALA A 127 -16.02 21.36 -0.78
CA ALA A 127 -17.03 22.10 -0.08
C ALA A 127 -17.61 23.17 -1.02
N GLY A 128 -18.71 22.85 -1.69
CA GLY A 128 -19.70 23.84 -2.17
C GLY A 128 -19.23 24.93 -3.14
N ILE A 129 -18.26 24.72 -4.04
CA ILE A 129 -17.91 25.74 -5.05
C ILE A 129 -17.72 25.11 -6.43
N GLY A 130 -18.40 25.69 -7.43
CA GLY A 130 -18.13 25.45 -8.85
C GLY A 130 -19.29 24.81 -9.60
N LEU A 131 -19.16 23.51 -9.87
CA LEU A 131 -20.08 22.74 -10.71
C LEU A 131 -21.22 22.11 -9.91
N VAL A 132 -20.88 21.47 -8.78
CA VAL A 132 -21.83 20.73 -7.94
C VAL A 132 -22.94 21.64 -7.40
N GLY A 133 -22.58 22.85 -6.94
CA GLY A 133 -23.56 23.84 -6.50
C GLY A 133 -24.48 24.36 -7.61
N LYS A 134 -24.06 24.31 -8.88
CA LYS A 134 -24.88 24.69 -10.04
C LYS A 134 -25.83 23.57 -10.49
N ILE A 135 -25.42 22.31 -10.29
CA ILE A 135 -26.13 21.11 -10.77
C ILE A 135 -26.94 20.44 -9.63
N GLN A 136 -26.83 20.91 -8.38
CA GLN A 136 -27.52 20.32 -7.23
C GLN A 136 -29.04 20.18 -7.43
N GLY A 137 -29.67 21.13 -8.13
CA GLY A 137 -31.10 21.08 -8.51
C GLY A 137 -31.43 20.26 -9.77
N GLU A 138 -30.42 19.78 -10.50
CA GLU A 138 -30.53 18.96 -11.71
C GLU A 138 -30.16 17.48 -11.44
N LEU A 139 -29.35 17.19 -10.42
CA LEU A 139 -29.04 15.82 -9.96
C LEU A 139 -30.32 15.03 -9.60
N GLY A 140 -31.29 15.69 -8.95
CA GLY A 140 -32.60 15.10 -8.65
C GLY A 140 -33.48 14.81 -9.88
N ARG A 141 -33.07 15.26 -11.08
CA ARG A 141 -33.76 15.02 -12.36
C ARG A 141 -33.03 14.01 -13.27
N GLY A 142 -32.07 13.26 -12.72
CA GLY A 142 -31.34 12.22 -13.44
C GLY A 142 -30.08 12.69 -14.18
N ALA A 143 -29.60 13.90 -13.87
CA ALA A 143 -28.28 14.36 -14.31
C ALA A 143 -27.16 13.59 -13.59
N THR A 144 -26.05 13.36 -14.29
CA THR A 144 -24.84 12.74 -13.74
C THR A 144 -23.64 13.66 -13.95
N ILE A 145 -22.57 13.46 -13.18
CA ILE A 145 -21.26 14.06 -13.47
C ILE A 145 -20.37 12.98 -14.04
N ASP A 146 -19.89 13.23 -15.25
CA ASP A 146 -19.14 12.29 -16.06
C ASP A 146 -17.70 12.78 -16.14
N VAL A 147 -16.76 12.04 -15.54
CA VAL A 147 -15.33 12.37 -15.47
C VAL A 147 -14.55 11.36 -16.30
N ALA A 148 -14.17 11.75 -17.50
CA ALA A 148 -13.26 11.00 -18.36
C ALA A 148 -11.81 11.35 -18.01
N MET A 149 -10.95 10.35 -17.86
CA MET A 149 -9.56 10.53 -17.45
C MET A 149 -8.64 9.60 -18.23
N ILE A 150 -7.46 10.11 -18.58
CA ILE A 150 -6.33 9.34 -19.08
C ILE A 150 -5.19 9.56 -18.10
N THR A 151 -4.78 8.52 -17.38
CA THR A 151 -3.69 8.60 -16.41
C THR A 151 -2.42 7.99 -17.00
N VAL A 152 -1.29 8.66 -16.82
CA VAL A 152 -0.01 8.30 -17.45
C VAL A 152 1.16 8.20 -16.48
N GLY A 153 1.02 8.75 -15.28
CA GLY A 153 2.05 8.64 -14.25
C GLY A 153 1.61 9.11 -12.89
N LYS A 154 2.52 9.03 -11.92
CA LYS A 154 2.31 9.48 -10.54
C LYS A 154 3.55 10.20 -10.03
N LYS A 155 3.36 11.38 -9.47
CA LYS A 155 4.37 12.09 -8.67
C LYS A 155 4.33 11.53 -7.25
N ARG A 156 5.43 11.04 -6.68
CA ARG A 156 5.51 10.53 -5.29
C ARG A 156 6.69 11.12 -4.55
N THR A 157 6.50 11.35 -3.24
CA THR A 157 7.60 11.72 -2.34
C THR A 157 8.09 10.54 -1.50
N VAL A 158 9.26 10.69 -0.89
CA VAL A 158 9.94 9.66 -0.07
C VAL A 158 9.34 9.51 1.34
N PRO A 159 9.00 10.59 2.09
CA PRO A 159 8.42 10.45 3.43
C PRO A 159 7.08 9.69 3.42
N MET A 160 7.00 8.61 4.20
CA MET A 160 5.78 7.81 4.34
C MET A 160 4.88 8.28 5.49
N ALA A 161 5.46 9.00 6.45
CA ALA A 161 4.79 9.64 7.57
C ALA A 161 5.52 10.93 7.91
N VAL A 162 4.76 11.95 8.32
CA VAL A 162 5.28 13.25 8.75
C VAL A 162 4.73 13.54 10.14
N THR A 163 5.59 14.01 11.03
CA THR A 163 5.20 14.52 12.35
C THR A 163 5.22 16.04 12.38
N LYS A 164 4.48 16.66 13.30
CA LYS A 164 4.38 18.13 13.39
C LYS A 164 5.74 18.84 13.55
N ASP A 165 6.75 18.21 14.12
CA ASP A 165 8.11 18.74 14.29
C ASP A 165 8.93 18.82 12.98
N GLN A 166 8.49 18.12 11.93
CA GLN A 166 9.16 18.11 10.62
C GLN A 166 8.63 19.21 9.67
N LEU A 167 7.60 19.94 10.10
CA LEU A 167 6.99 21.02 9.34
C LEU A 167 7.85 22.29 9.42
N LYS A 168 8.12 22.92 8.27
CA LYS A 168 8.89 24.17 8.17
C LYS A 168 8.03 25.27 7.55
N GLY A 169 8.08 26.46 8.16
CA GLY A 169 7.34 27.64 7.71
C GLY A 169 6.00 27.82 8.44
N GLU A 170 5.02 28.45 7.79
CA GLU A 170 3.74 28.81 8.39
C GLU A 170 2.73 27.65 8.28
N CYS A 171 2.79 26.74 9.25
CA CYS A 171 2.07 25.46 9.22
C CYS A 171 0.82 25.40 10.10
N GLU A 172 0.27 26.55 10.46
CA GLU A 172 -0.98 26.60 11.22
C GLU A 172 -2.13 26.00 10.41
N GLY A 173 -2.90 25.10 11.03
CA GLY A 173 -4.00 24.39 10.35
C GLY A 173 -3.57 23.22 9.46
N ALA A 174 -2.29 22.84 9.45
CA ALA A 174 -1.82 21.65 8.73
C ALA A 174 -2.48 20.37 9.27
N THR A 175 -3.18 19.64 8.40
CA THR A 175 -3.82 18.37 8.76
C THR A 175 -3.19 17.19 8.02
N HIS A 176 -2.80 17.37 6.76
CA HIS A 176 -2.23 16.32 5.92
C HIS A 176 -1.03 16.83 5.13
N PHE A 177 -0.15 15.93 4.72
CA PHE A 177 0.84 16.19 3.68
C PHE A 177 0.50 15.40 2.42
N LEU A 178 0.89 15.92 1.26
CA LEU A 178 0.67 15.28 -0.03
C LEU A 178 1.77 14.23 -0.27
N ARG A 179 1.42 12.95 -0.14
CA ARG A 179 2.34 11.84 -0.40
C ARG A 179 2.53 11.57 -1.90
N GLY A 180 1.52 11.84 -2.71
CA GLY A 180 1.64 11.72 -4.17
C GLY A 180 0.45 12.26 -4.94
N ALA A 181 0.63 12.42 -6.25
CA ALA A 181 -0.39 12.89 -7.17
C ALA A 181 -0.36 12.08 -8.47
N THR A 182 -1.46 11.42 -8.81
CA THR A 182 -1.64 10.79 -10.13
C THR A 182 -1.90 11.88 -11.16
N VAL A 183 -1.19 11.83 -12.29
CA VAL A 183 -1.23 12.86 -13.33
C VAL A 183 -1.65 12.31 -14.70
N GLY A 184 -2.23 13.18 -15.52
CA GLY A 184 -2.65 12.88 -16.87
C GLY A 184 -3.49 13.98 -17.50
N ALA A 185 -4.58 13.60 -18.16
CA ALA A 185 -5.59 14.52 -18.66
C ALA A 185 -6.98 14.10 -18.20
N PHE A 186 -7.90 15.05 -18.03
CA PHE A 186 -9.28 14.78 -17.70
C PHE A 186 -10.25 15.77 -18.34
N VAL A 187 -11.49 15.32 -18.52
CA VAL A 187 -12.65 16.13 -18.84
C VAL A 187 -13.77 15.74 -17.90
N MET A 188 -14.35 16.72 -17.23
CA MET A 188 -15.56 16.63 -16.43
C MET A 188 -16.68 17.36 -17.15
N GLU A 189 -17.82 16.71 -17.32
CA GLU A 189 -19.02 17.30 -17.91
C GLU A 189 -20.30 16.79 -17.25
N THR A 190 -21.41 17.48 -17.51
CA THR A 190 -22.74 17.00 -17.13
C THR A 190 -23.24 15.95 -18.13
N GLY A 191 -23.70 14.82 -17.59
CA GLY A 191 -24.29 13.71 -18.33
C GLY A 191 -25.72 13.39 -17.88
N THR A 192 -26.28 12.32 -18.41
CA THR A 192 -27.58 11.77 -17.98
C THR A 192 -27.48 10.26 -17.81
N LYS A 193 -28.28 9.69 -16.91
CA LYS A 193 -28.31 8.22 -16.69
C LYS A 193 -28.67 7.41 -17.95
N ALA A 194 -29.39 8.02 -18.90
CA ALA A 194 -29.85 7.35 -20.12
C ALA A 194 -28.80 7.27 -21.23
N LYS A 195 -27.72 8.07 -21.17
CA LYS A 195 -26.69 8.11 -22.22
C LYS A 195 -25.32 7.85 -21.61
N VAL A 196 -24.74 6.69 -21.93
CA VAL A 196 -23.37 6.33 -21.57
C VAL A 196 -22.44 6.82 -22.68
N LYS A 197 -21.56 7.76 -22.38
CA LYS A 197 -20.51 8.20 -23.31
C LYS A 197 -19.20 7.45 -23.05
N THR A 198 -18.43 7.22 -24.09
CA THR A 198 -17.08 6.63 -23.96
C THR A 198 -16.03 7.70 -23.63
N VAL A 199 -14.86 7.29 -23.13
CA VAL A 199 -13.73 8.20 -22.88
C VAL A 199 -13.38 9.00 -24.14
N VAL A 200 -13.33 8.32 -25.30
CA VAL A 200 -13.02 8.93 -26.60
C VAL A 200 -14.08 9.95 -27.01
N GLU A 201 -15.37 9.70 -26.77
CA GLU A 201 -16.45 10.65 -27.08
C GLU A 201 -16.37 11.92 -26.21
N VAL A 202 -16.04 11.77 -24.91
CA VAL A 202 -15.95 12.89 -23.97
C VAL A 202 -14.73 13.78 -24.28
N PHE A 203 -13.59 13.18 -24.65
CA PHE A 203 -12.42 13.94 -25.11
C PHE A 203 -12.61 14.50 -26.53
N GLY A 204 -13.29 13.78 -27.42
CA GLY A 204 -13.53 14.13 -28.82
C GLY A 204 -14.62 15.18 -29.07
N SER A 205 -15.40 15.56 -28.04
CA SER A 205 -16.46 16.59 -28.13
C SER A 205 -15.93 18.04 -28.25
N GLY A 206 -14.76 18.24 -28.88
CA GLY A 206 -14.21 19.54 -29.28
C GLY A 206 -13.55 20.33 -28.14
N VAL A 207 -12.23 20.48 -28.19
CA VAL A 207 -11.50 21.60 -27.59
C VAL A 207 -11.62 22.77 -28.57
N SER A 208 -12.78 23.40 -28.60
CA SER A 208 -12.94 24.73 -29.18
C SER A 208 -13.71 25.56 -28.18
N ALA A 209 -13.07 26.59 -27.65
CA ALA A 209 -13.76 27.73 -27.08
C ALA A 209 -14.56 28.39 -28.22
N GLY A 210 -15.73 27.83 -28.49
CA GLY A 210 -16.60 28.20 -29.60
C GLY A 210 -18.02 27.80 -29.26
N SER A 211 -18.84 28.82 -29.05
CA SER A 211 -20.27 28.81 -28.73
C SER A 211 -21.05 27.62 -29.31
N ASP A 212 -21.33 26.62 -28.47
CA ASP A 212 -22.40 25.66 -28.72
C ASP A 212 -23.48 25.81 -27.64
N SER A 213 -24.72 25.92 -28.10
CA SER A 213 -25.84 26.54 -27.37
C SER A 213 -26.60 25.60 -26.43
N SER A 214 -26.04 24.43 -26.10
CA SER A 214 -26.52 23.58 -25.00
C SER A 214 -25.69 23.82 -23.75
N LYS A 215 -26.32 24.28 -22.67
CA LYS A 215 -25.75 24.59 -21.34
C LYS A 215 -25.11 23.38 -20.62
N SER A 216 -24.12 22.70 -21.20
CA SER A 216 -23.32 21.70 -20.47
C SER A 216 -22.12 22.38 -19.84
N THR A 217 -22.10 22.49 -18.51
CA THR A 217 -20.93 22.99 -17.79
C THR A 217 -19.81 21.96 -17.86
N ARG A 218 -18.67 22.34 -18.45
CA ARG A 218 -17.50 21.47 -18.70
C ARG A 218 -16.26 22.04 -18.00
N ASN A 219 -15.48 21.19 -17.35
CA ASN A 219 -14.17 21.50 -16.76
C ASN A 219 -13.16 20.49 -17.29
N ALA A 220 -11.99 20.92 -17.75
CA ALA A 220 -10.99 20.03 -18.35
C ALA A 220 -9.59 20.53 -18.05
N ASP A 221 -8.63 19.60 -18.01
CA ASP A 221 -7.22 19.91 -17.90
C ASP A 221 -6.36 18.79 -18.50
N GLY A 222 -5.19 19.16 -18.98
CA GLY A 222 -4.28 18.32 -19.74
C GLY A 222 -4.78 17.97 -21.15
N ASP A 223 -3.84 17.53 -21.99
CA ASP A 223 -4.14 17.16 -23.38
C ASP A 223 -4.09 15.65 -23.59
N ALA A 224 -5.22 15.07 -24.02
CA ALA A 224 -5.35 13.64 -24.26
C ALA A 224 -4.47 13.12 -25.42
N SER A 225 -4.20 13.96 -26.41
CA SER A 225 -3.35 13.60 -27.56
C SER A 225 -1.88 13.51 -27.14
N ASP A 226 -1.43 14.40 -26.25
CA ASP A 226 -0.12 14.30 -25.61
C ASP A 226 -0.06 13.11 -24.67
N CYS A 227 -1.13 12.81 -23.93
CA CYS A 227 -1.20 11.60 -23.12
C CYS A 227 -1.04 10.31 -23.93
N ALA A 228 -1.47 10.29 -25.19
CA ALA A 228 -1.27 9.13 -26.06
C ALA A 228 0.22 8.84 -26.35
N LYS A 229 1.11 9.82 -26.17
CA LYS A 229 2.57 9.69 -26.36
C LYS A 229 3.29 9.17 -25.11
N SER A 230 2.56 8.87 -24.02
CA SER A 230 3.15 8.44 -22.75
C SER A 230 3.79 7.06 -22.85
N SER A 231 4.90 6.86 -22.14
CA SER A 231 5.55 5.56 -21.95
C SER A 231 5.62 5.24 -20.44
N PRO A 232 5.45 3.98 -20.02
CA PRO A 232 5.66 3.57 -18.63
C PRO A 232 7.06 3.89 -18.10
N ASP A 233 8.08 3.94 -18.96
CA ASP A 233 9.47 4.24 -18.59
C ASP A 233 9.78 5.75 -18.60
N ALA A 234 8.79 6.61 -18.84
CA ALA A 234 8.98 8.05 -18.92
C ALA A 234 9.36 8.66 -17.57
N LYS A 235 10.30 9.61 -17.58
CA LYS A 235 10.74 10.36 -16.39
C LYS A 235 9.88 11.60 -16.09
N SER A 236 8.95 11.92 -16.98
CA SER A 236 7.96 12.99 -16.81
C SER A 236 6.75 12.74 -17.71
N ALA A 237 5.64 13.40 -17.41
CA ALA A 237 4.50 13.43 -18.32
C ALA A 237 4.89 14.11 -19.65
N PRO A 238 4.40 13.62 -20.81
CA PRO A 238 4.66 14.23 -22.11
C PRO A 238 3.82 15.50 -22.31
N GLY A 239 4.44 16.56 -22.82
CA GLY A 239 3.75 17.79 -23.22
C GLY A 239 2.82 18.34 -22.15
N GLN A 240 1.54 18.47 -22.48
CA GLN A 240 0.49 18.94 -21.56
C GLN A 240 -0.22 17.81 -20.79
N CYS A 241 0.25 16.56 -20.82
CA CYS A 241 -0.39 15.44 -20.09
C CYS A 241 0.00 15.37 -18.59
N GLY A 242 0.06 16.53 -17.93
CA GLY A 242 0.61 16.67 -16.58
C GLY A 242 -0.39 16.98 -15.48
N ALA A 243 -1.68 17.11 -15.80
CA ALA A 243 -2.70 17.61 -14.88
C ALA A 243 -2.89 16.65 -13.70
N PRO A 244 -2.92 17.13 -12.44
CA PRO A 244 -3.21 16.29 -11.28
C PRO A 244 -4.68 15.86 -11.34
N VAL A 245 -4.90 14.54 -11.31
CA VAL A 245 -6.23 13.93 -11.38
C VAL A 245 -6.68 13.44 -10.01
N ARG A 246 -5.74 12.90 -9.23
CA ARG A 246 -5.99 12.36 -7.88
C ARG A 246 -4.82 12.65 -6.97
N LEU A 247 -5.09 13.10 -5.75
CA LEU A 247 -4.08 13.31 -4.72
C LEU A 247 -4.09 12.16 -3.72
N GLU A 248 -2.95 11.88 -3.10
CA GLU A 248 -2.77 10.93 -1.99
C GLU A 248 -2.32 11.73 -0.77
N LEU A 249 -3.25 12.02 0.13
CA LEU A 249 -3.01 12.80 1.35
C LEU A 249 -2.85 11.86 2.54
N VAL A 250 -1.87 12.14 3.40
CA VAL A 250 -1.61 11.36 4.61
C VAL A 250 -1.64 12.29 5.81
N ALA A 251 -2.36 11.88 6.87
CA ALA A 251 -2.51 12.69 8.07
C ALA A 251 -1.16 12.93 8.75
N ILE A 252 -0.93 14.18 9.18
CA ILE A 252 0.27 14.57 9.92
C ILE A 252 0.10 14.12 11.36
N LYS A 253 1.04 13.32 11.85
CA LYS A 253 1.02 12.80 13.22
C LYS A 253 1.39 13.90 14.23
N PRO A 254 0.82 13.89 15.44
CA PRO A 254 1.33 14.71 16.53
C PRO A 254 2.79 14.38 16.81
N ALA A 255 3.56 15.35 17.30
CA ALA A 255 4.94 15.13 17.71
C ALA A 255 4.98 14.04 18.80
N ALA A 256 5.88 13.06 18.66
CA ALA A 256 5.92 11.91 19.56
C ALA A 256 6.11 12.36 21.02
N ALA A 257 5.17 12.01 21.90
CA ALA A 257 5.45 11.98 23.33
C ALA A 257 6.48 10.87 23.60
N LYS A 258 7.44 11.11 24.50
CA LYS A 258 8.43 10.11 24.93
C LYS A 258 7.72 8.80 25.29
N GLU A 259 8.01 7.72 24.55
CA GLU A 259 7.35 6.42 24.71
C GLU A 259 7.54 5.84 26.12
N ALA A 260 6.43 5.43 26.73
CA ALA A 260 6.41 4.52 27.87
C ALA A 260 6.54 3.05 27.39
N ALA A 261 7.10 2.20 28.25
CA ALA A 261 7.44 0.81 27.95
C ALA A 261 6.23 -0.06 27.49
N PRO A 262 6.47 -1.06 26.61
CA PRO A 262 5.42 -1.93 26.08
C PRO A 262 4.93 -2.99 27.09
N PRO A 263 3.66 -3.46 26.96
CA PRO A 263 3.05 -4.45 27.84
C PRO A 263 3.67 -5.86 27.69
N LYS A 264 3.55 -6.68 28.75
CA LYS A 264 4.32 -7.91 28.99
C LYS A 264 3.76 -9.21 28.38
N ASP A 265 2.67 -9.18 27.63
CA ASP A 265 2.07 -10.40 27.09
C ASP A 265 1.98 -10.37 25.54
N PRO A 266 2.49 -11.40 24.84
CA PRO A 266 2.44 -11.46 23.39
C PRO A 266 1.03 -11.86 22.90
N PRO A 267 0.40 -11.09 21.99
CA PRO A 267 -0.78 -11.57 21.28
C PRO A 267 -0.42 -12.73 20.35
N PRO A 268 -1.34 -13.70 20.13
CA PRO A 268 -1.07 -14.87 19.31
C PRO A 268 -0.74 -14.49 17.86
N ALA A 269 0.15 -15.27 17.25
CA ALA A 269 0.69 -15.06 15.92
C ALA A 269 -0.39 -15.09 14.83
N VAL A 270 -0.72 -13.92 14.29
CA VAL A 270 -1.48 -13.76 13.05
C VAL A 270 -0.49 -13.83 11.88
N PRO A 271 -0.68 -14.71 10.88
CA PRO A 271 0.15 -14.74 9.69
C PRO A 271 -0.16 -13.54 8.79
N VAL A 272 0.92 -12.85 8.39
CA VAL A 272 1.10 -12.00 7.20
C VAL A 272 0.07 -10.88 7.04
N ALA A 273 0.52 -9.69 7.45
CA ALA A 273 0.14 -8.36 6.98
C ALA A 273 -1.29 -8.19 6.45
N ALA A 274 -2.10 -7.45 7.22
CA ALA A 274 -3.04 -6.54 6.59
C ALA A 274 -2.26 -5.69 5.57
N ASP A 275 -2.61 -5.86 4.31
CA ASP A 275 -2.29 -4.94 3.25
C ASP A 275 -3.20 -3.71 3.44
N PRO A 276 -2.67 -2.47 3.51
CA PRO A 276 -3.45 -1.25 3.76
C PRO A 276 -4.43 -0.84 2.64
N ASP A 277 -4.70 -1.72 1.68
CA ASP A 277 -5.76 -1.55 0.68
C ASP A 277 -7.01 -2.42 1.00
N SER A 278 -7.12 -2.91 2.25
CA SER A 278 -8.36 -3.50 2.76
C SER A 278 -9.43 -2.41 2.93
N ASN A 279 -10.38 -2.31 2.01
CA ASN A 279 -11.79 -1.88 2.17
C ASN A 279 -12.18 -0.71 3.12
N GLU A 280 -11.27 0.08 3.67
CA GLU A 280 -11.49 1.15 4.65
C GLU A 280 -11.60 2.52 3.97
N GLY A 281 -11.94 2.54 2.68
CA GLY A 281 -12.02 3.78 1.93
C GLY A 281 -13.33 4.52 2.18
N CYS A 282 -14.47 3.92 1.87
CA CYS A 282 -15.67 4.73 1.65
C CYS A 282 -16.39 5.14 2.94
N PRO A 283 -16.96 6.36 2.99
CA PRO A 283 -17.89 6.76 4.04
C PRO A 283 -18.93 5.68 4.35
N LYS A 284 -19.33 5.61 5.62
CA LYS A 284 -20.34 4.64 6.08
C LYS A 284 -21.59 4.71 5.19
N GLY A 285 -21.95 3.58 4.60
CA GLY A 285 -23.09 3.46 3.68
C GLY A 285 -22.74 3.50 2.18
N LEU A 286 -21.46 3.69 1.81
CA LEU A 286 -20.97 3.64 0.42
C LEU A 286 -19.95 2.50 0.23
N VAL A 287 -19.78 2.03 -1.01
CA VAL A 287 -18.84 0.96 -1.39
C VAL A 287 -17.88 1.41 -2.48
N PHE A 288 -16.62 0.95 -2.46
CA PHE A 288 -15.64 1.33 -3.47
C PHE A 288 -15.81 0.45 -4.73
N VAL A 289 -16.32 1.04 -5.81
CA VAL A 289 -16.58 0.34 -7.08
C VAL A 289 -16.07 1.20 -8.23
N GLY A 290 -15.32 0.61 -9.16
CA GLY A 290 -14.86 1.30 -10.37
C GLY A 290 -13.97 2.52 -10.11
N GLY A 291 -13.23 2.55 -8.99
CA GLY A 291 -12.34 3.66 -8.62
C GLY A 291 -13.01 4.82 -7.88
N LYS A 292 -14.29 4.72 -7.50
CA LYS A 292 -15.03 5.73 -6.72
C LYS A 292 -15.82 5.09 -5.58
N CYS A 293 -16.14 5.89 -4.56
CA CYS A 293 -17.17 5.55 -3.58
C CYS A 293 -18.54 5.72 -4.19
N SER A 294 -19.30 4.65 -4.26
CA SER A 294 -20.62 4.61 -4.89
C SER A 294 -21.69 4.25 -3.88
N ALA A 295 -22.91 4.70 -4.12
CA ALA A 295 -24.05 4.15 -3.39
C ALA A 295 -24.15 2.65 -3.71
N PRO A 296 -24.51 1.78 -2.75
CA PRO A 296 -24.78 0.38 -3.03
C PRO A 296 -25.92 0.31 -4.07
N SER A 297 -25.59 0.01 -5.32
CA SER A 297 -26.62 -0.09 -6.37
C SER A 297 -27.46 -1.35 -6.14
N ALA A 298 -28.74 -1.32 -6.51
CA ALA A 298 -29.63 -2.47 -6.40
C ALA A 298 -29.18 -3.70 -7.23
N GLU A 299 -28.20 -3.56 -8.14
CA GLU A 299 -27.76 -4.61 -9.06
C GLU A 299 -26.22 -4.81 -9.16
N ALA A 300 -25.45 -4.49 -8.11
CA ALA A 300 -24.09 -5.02 -7.95
C ALA A 300 -23.86 -5.52 -6.52
N PRO A 301 -23.23 -6.69 -6.34
CA PRO A 301 -23.59 -7.62 -5.27
C PRO A 301 -22.87 -7.24 -3.99
N PHE A 302 -23.66 -7.17 -2.92
CA PHE A 302 -23.23 -7.08 -1.53
C PHE A 302 -21.94 -7.89 -1.28
N GLN A 303 -20.87 -7.22 -0.85
CA GLN A 303 -19.63 -7.86 -0.42
C GLN A 303 -19.78 -8.26 1.05
N CYS A 304 -19.47 -9.51 1.36
CA CYS A 304 -19.62 -10.01 2.73
C CYS A 304 -18.62 -9.40 3.72
N HIS A 305 -18.97 -9.44 5.01
CA HIS A 305 -18.08 -9.01 6.08
C HIS A 305 -17.02 -10.08 6.40
N GLU A 306 -15.76 -9.68 6.66
CA GLU A 306 -14.62 -10.59 6.92
C GLU A 306 -14.76 -11.47 8.19
N GLY A 307 -15.81 -11.26 8.98
CA GLY A 307 -16.16 -12.07 10.16
C GLY A 307 -17.38 -12.98 9.97
N ASN A 308 -18.05 -12.96 8.82
CA ASN A 308 -19.29 -13.70 8.60
C ASN A 308 -19.15 -14.71 7.44
N ALA A 309 -18.64 -15.89 7.76
CA ALA A 309 -18.40 -16.95 6.77
C ALA A 309 -19.67 -17.39 6.04
N LYS A 310 -20.84 -17.37 6.70
CA LYS A 310 -22.11 -17.77 6.10
C LYS A 310 -22.53 -16.79 5.00
N GLU A 311 -22.47 -15.51 5.30
CA GLU A 311 -22.75 -14.45 4.34
C GLU A 311 -21.76 -14.46 3.16
N CYS A 312 -20.47 -14.68 3.44
CA CYS A 312 -19.47 -14.86 2.38
C CYS A 312 -19.73 -16.09 1.50
N THR A 313 -20.26 -17.16 2.08
CA THR A 313 -20.68 -18.35 1.33
C THR A 313 -21.84 -18.02 0.39
N GLU A 314 -22.90 -17.39 0.91
CA GLU A 314 -24.07 -17.01 0.11
C GLU A 314 -23.72 -16.08 -1.06
N GLN A 315 -22.84 -15.10 -0.85
CA GLN A 315 -22.40 -14.19 -1.92
C GLN A 315 -21.45 -14.87 -2.90
N CYS A 316 -20.56 -15.73 -2.42
CA CYS A 316 -19.70 -16.50 -3.29
C CYS A 316 -20.50 -17.46 -4.18
N ASP A 317 -21.58 -18.06 -3.66
CA ASP A 317 -22.48 -18.94 -4.43
C ASP A 317 -23.18 -18.17 -5.57
N LYS A 318 -23.46 -16.88 -5.35
CA LYS A 318 -23.94 -15.94 -6.39
C LYS A 318 -22.84 -15.43 -7.33
N ASN A 319 -21.67 -16.07 -7.33
CA ASN A 319 -20.50 -15.72 -8.15
C ASN A 319 -19.92 -14.32 -7.89
N ASN A 320 -20.08 -13.77 -6.67
CA ASN A 320 -19.35 -12.56 -6.28
C ASN A 320 -17.88 -12.91 -6.02
N ALA A 321 -17.02 -12.57 -6.99
CA ALA A 321 -15.60 -12.93 -6.96
C ALA A 321 -14.83 -12.39 -5.72
N PRO A 322 -15.01 -11.13 -5.27
CA PRO A 322 -14.38 -10.65 -4.05
C PRO A 322 -14.82 -11.43 -2.79
N SER A 323 -16.11 -11.76 -2.66
CA SER A 323 -16.62 -12.54 -1.51
C SER A 323 -16.09 -13.98 -1.51
N CYS A 324 -15.93 -14.60 -2.69
CA CYS A 324 -15.22 -15.88 -2.80
C CYS A 324 -13.76 -15.74 -2.34
N GLY A 325 -13.08 -14.65 -2.68
CA GLY A 325 -11.72 -14.35 -2.22
C GLY A 325 -11.63 -14.19 -0.70
N ILE A 326 -12.58 -13.48 -0.09
CA ILE A 326 -12.66 -13.31 1.37
C ILE A 326 -12.93 -14.65 2.05
N LEU A 327 -13.90 -15.43 1.56
CA LEU A 327 -14.21 -16.75 2.11
C LEU A 327 -13.02 -17.71 2.00
N ALA A 328 -12.27 -17.64 0.90
CA ALA A 328 -11.02 -18.38 0.78
C ALA A 328 -10.02 -17.96 1.86
N ALA A 329 -9.80 -16.66 2.07
CA ALA A 329 -8.91 -16.16 3.10
C ALA A 329 -9.34 -16.57 4.52
N MET A 330 -10.65 -16.66 4.78
CA MET A 330 -11.19 -17.22 6.03
C MET A 330 -10.80 -18.69 6.18
N HIS A 331 -10.98 -19.52 5.14
CA HIS A 331 -10.56 -20.92 5.15
C HIS A 331 -9.03 -21.11 5.20
N ILE A 332 -8.23 -20.12 4.79
CA ILE A 332 -6.76 -20.18 4.95
C ILE A 332 -6.36 -19.97 6.42
N ARG A 333 -7.02 -19.00 7.09
CA ARG A 333 -6.70 -18.60 8.46
C ARG A 333 -7.40 -19.46 9.52
N GLY A 334 -8.50 -20.11 9.16
CA GLY A 334 -9.37 -20.85 10.07
C GLY A 334 -10.21 -19.90 10.93
N ALA A 335 -11.21 -19.27 10.32
CA ALA A 335 -12.13 -18.36 11.00
C ALA A 335 -13.38 -19.09 11.54
N GLU A 336 -14.12 -18.43 12.43
CA GLU A 336 -15.40 -18.94 12.89
C GLU A 336 -16.37 -19.13 11.70
N GLY A 337 -16.96 -20.33 11.58
CA GLY A 337 -17.78 -20.73 10.44
C GLY A 337 -17.02 -21.07 9.14
N ALA A 338 -15.69 -20.93 9.12
CA ALA A 338 -14.83 -21.30 8.01
C ALA A 338 -13.53 -21.95 8.52
N PRO A 339 -13.59 -23.22 9.00
CA PRO A 339 -12.42 -23.92 9.53
C PRO A 339 -11.32 -24.02 8.48
N ARG A 340 -10.07 -24.17 8.96
CA ARG A 340 -8.92 -24.18 8.05
C ARG A 340 -9.00 -25.35 7.07
N ASP A 341 -9.06 -25.03 5.78
CA ASP A 341 -9.18 -26.01 4.68
C ASP A 341 -8.54 -25.43 3.42
N ASP A 342 -7.30 -25.84 3.15
CA ASP A 342 -6.53 -25.35 2.00
C ASP A 342 -7.13 -25.81 0.67
N ALA A 343 -7.79 -26.98 0.60
CA ALA A 343 -8.37 -27.49 -0.66
C ALA A 343 -9.65 -26.73 -1.03
N LYS A 344 -10.49 -26.46 -0.04
CA LYS A 344 -11.67 -25.60 -0.23
C LYS A 344 -11.26 -24.16 -0.54
N ALA A 345 -10.24 -23.63 0.16
CA ALA A 345 -9.69 -22.31 -0.15
C ALA A 345 -9.19 -22.24 -1.60
N ALA A 346 -8.46 -23.24 -2.08
CA ALA A 346 -7.98 -23.26 -3.47
C ALA A 346 -9.12 -23.24 -4.50
N THR A 347 -10.19 -23.99 -4.24
CA THR A 347 -11.38 -24.03 -5.09
C THR A 347 -12.07 -22.65 -5.14
N LEU A 348 -12.20 -21.99 -3.99
CA LEU A 348 -12.78 -20.65 -3.89
C LEU A 348 -11.88 -19.58 -4.53
N LEU A 349 -10.56 -19.68 -4.38
CA LEU A 349 -9.59 -18.80 -5.04
C LEU A 349 -9.66 -18.94 -6.55
N LYS A 350 -9.81 -20.18 -7.07
CA LYS A 350 -10.03 -20.41 -8.49
C LYS A 350 -11.32 -19.74 -8.97
N LYS A 351 -12.43 -19.97 -8.28
CA LYS A 351 -13.71 -19.32 -8.60
C LYS A 351 -13.60 -17.79 -8.59
N ALA A 352 -12.90 -17.22 -7.62
CA ALA A 352 -12.65 -15.78 -7.52
C ALA A 352 -11.75 -15.27 -8.66
N CYS A 353 -10.66 -15.98 -8.98
CA CYS A 353 -9.75 -15.62 -10.05
C CYS A 353 -10.41 -15.68 -11.43
N ASP A 354 -11.22 -16.71 -11.68
CA ASP A 354 -11.99 -16.87 -12.93
C ASP A 354 -13.06 -15.76 -13.04
N GLY A 355 -13.62 -15.33 -11.90
CA GLY A 355 -14.51 -14.17 -11.79
C GLY A 355 -13.81 -12.80 -11.79
N GLY A 356 -12.51 -12.73 -12.10
CA GLY A 356 -11.77 -11.47 -12.28
C GLY A 356 -11.13 -10.87 -11.01
N HIS A 357 -11.18 -11.56 -9.87
CA HIS A 357 -10.52 -11.10 -8.65
C HIS A 357 -9.01 -11.39 -8.70
N ILE A 358 -8.23 -10.40 -9.16
CA ILE A 358 -6.79 -10.52 -9.47
C ILE A 358 -5.95 -11.00 -8.28
N LYS A 359 -6.22 -10.50 -7.07
CA LYS A 359 -5.52 -10.93 -5.85
C LYS A 359 -5.72 -12.43 -5.58
N SER A 360 -6.89 -12.98 -5.90
CA SER A 360 -7.12 -14.43 -5.80
C SER A 360 -6.33 -15.23 -6.84
N CYS A 361 -6.09 -14.68 -8.03
CA CYS A 361 -5.20 -15.31 -9.01
C CYS A 361 -3.77 -15.42 -8.47
N SER A 362 -3.26 -14.36 -7.82
CA SER A 362 -1.95 -14.36 -7.18
C SER A 362 -1.84 -15.41 -6.06
N ILE A 363 -2.82 -15.46 -5.16
CA ILE A 363 -2.84 -16.44 -4.05
C ILE A 363 -3.01 -17.87 -4.57
N LEU A 364 -3.82 -18.08 -5.62
CA LEU A 364 -3.94 -19.39 -6.27
C LEU A 364 -2.63 -19.81 -6.93
N GLY A 365 -1.90 -18.87 -7.55
CA GLY A 365 -0.56 -19.11 -8.07
C GLY A 365 0.37 -19.64 -6.99
N MET A 366 0.39 -19.01 -5.81
CA MET A 366 1.16 -19.47 -4.65
C MET A 366 0.72 -20.84 -4.14
N PHE A 367 -0.58 -21.11 -4.07
CA PHE A 367 -1.11 -22.42 -3.68
C PHE A 367 -0.66 -23.51 -4.65
N THR A 368 -0.71 -23.22 -5.94
CA THR A 368 -0.31 -24.13 -7.02
C THR A 368 1.21 -24.35 -7.04
N GLU A 369 2.00 -23.32 -6.80
CA GLU A 369 3.46 -23.42 -6.67
C GLU A 369 3.88 -24.30 -5.49
N GLN A 370 3.17 -24.17 -4.36
CA GLN A 370 3.50 -24.89 -3.12
C GLN A 370 2.83 -26.26 -3.02
N GLY A 371 1.83 -26.55 -3.85
CA GLY A 371 1.00 -27.75 -3.73
C GLY A 371 0.07 -27.71 -2.52
N ARG A 372 -0.39 -26.53 -2.11
CA ARG A 372 -1.29 -26.35 -0.96
C ARG A 372 -2.74 -26.47 -1.40
N GLY A 373 -3.41 -27.54 -0.99
CA GLY A 373 -4.82 -27.78 -1.33
C GLY A 373 -5.08 -28.08 -2.81
N VAL A 374 -4.04 -28.02 -3.66
CA VAL A 374 -4.04 -28.36 -5.09
C VAL A 374 -2.74 -29.09 -5.43
N ALA A 375 -2.70 -29.78 -6.57
CA ALA A 375 -1.48 -30.39 -7.07
C ALA A 375 -0.41 -29.32 -7.31
N LYS A 376 0.84 -29.65 -6.95
CA LYS A 376 1.98 -28.77 -7.17
C LYS A 376 2.29 -28.69 -8.67
N ASP A 377 2.15 -27.50 -9.25
CA ASP A 377 2.46 -27.22 -10.65
C ASP A 377 3.03 -25.80 -10.81
N PRO A 378 4.36 -25.66 -10.78
CA PRO A 378 5.00 -24.36 -10.93
C PRO A 378 4.79 -23.70 -12.31
N GLY A 379 4.50 -24.48 -13.37
CA GLY A 379 4.22 -23.92 -14.69
C GLY A 379 2.83 -23.29 -14.76
N ALA A 380 1.82 -23.97 -14.19
CA ALA A 380 0.50 -23.39 -14.00
C ALA A 380 0.53 -22.17 -13.06
N ALA A 381 1.34 -22.23 -12.00
CA ALA A 381 1.56 -21.08 -11.10
C ALA A 381 2.16 -19.88 -11.85
N ALA A 382 3.15 -20.09 -12.72
CA ALA A 382 3.71 -19.01 -13.54
C ALA A 382 2.66 -18.34 -14.42
N THR A 383 1.74 -19.11 -15.01
CA THR A 383 0.64 -18.57 -15.83
C THR A 383 -0.32 -17.71 -14.99
N LEU A 384 -0.67 -18.16 -13.78
CA LEU A 384 -1.52 -17.40 -12.85
C LEU A 384 -0.83 -16.12 -12.38
N TYR A 385 0.46 -16.20 -12.07
CA TYR A 385 1.26 -15.03 -11.69
C TYR A 385 1.42 -14.04 -12.85
N GLU A 386 1.63 -14.51 -14.08
CA GLU A 386 1.75 -13.65 -15.26
C GLU A 386 0.44 -12.90 -15.50
N LYS A 387 -0.71 -13.58 -15.43
CA LYS A 387 -2.05 -12.96 -15.50
C LYS A 387 -2.26 -11.90 -14.42
N ALA A 388 -1.88 -12.17 -13.18
CA ALA A 388 -2.07 -11.20 -12.10
C ALA A 388 -1.05 -10.04 -12.17
N CYS A 389 0.18 -10.33 -12.60
CA CYS A 389 1.22 -9.33 -12.79
C CYS A 389 0.91 -8.36 -13.94
N SER A 390 0.31 -8.84 -15.04
CA SER A 390 -0.11 -7.97 -16.15
C SER A 390 -1.18 -6.95 -15.72
N GLU A 391 -1.96 -7.27 -14.70
CA GLU A 391 -2.97 -6.40 -14.09
C GLU A 391 -2.41 -5.55 -12.93
N GLY A 392 -1.09 -5.59 -12.69
CA GLY A 392 -0.40 -4.74 -11.72
C GLY A 392 -0.29 -5.30 -10.30
N GLU A 393 -0.64 -6.57 -10.07
CA GLU A 393 -0.50 -7.19 -8.74
C GLU A 393 0.97 -7.47 -8.41
N ALA A 394 1.56 -6.62 -7.56
CA ALA A 394 2.99 -6.64 -7.24
C ALA A 394 3.48 -7.99 -6.70
N GLY A 395 2.70 -8.64 -5.83
CA GLY A 395 3.04 -9.95 -5.27
C GLY A 395 3.07 -11.06 -6.33
N ALA A 396 2.23 -10.97 -7.35
CA ALA A 396 2.24 -11.90 -8.47
C ALA A 396 3.45 -11.68 -9.38
N CYS A 397 3.81 -10.42 -9.63
CA CYS A 397 5.06 -10.10 -10.31
C CYS A 397 6.27 -10.65 -9.53
N GLY A 398 6.30 -10.50 -8.20
CA GLY A 398 7.34 -11.10 -7.35
C GLY A 398 7.43 -12.61 -7.49
N GLY A 399 6.28 -13.31 -7.45
CA GLY A 399 6.19 -14.75 -7.65
C GLY A 399 6.70 -15.21 -9.02
N LEU A 400 6.30 -14.54 -10.10
CA LEU A 400 6.78 -14.83 -11.45
C LEU A 400 8.29 -14.60 -11.58
N GLY A 401 8.78 -13.48 -11.05
CA GLY A 401 10.22 -13.16 -11.03
C GLY A 401 11.04 -14.24 -10.34
N ALA A 402 10.58 -14.73 -9.18
CA ALA A 402 11.24 -15.80 -8.45
C ALA A 402 11.26 -17.14 -9.22
N LEU A 403 10.18 -17.48 -9.94
CA LEU A 403 10.14 -18.68 -10.79
C LEU A 403 11.14 -18.58 -11.96
N LEU A 404 11.23 -17.40 -12.59
CA LEU A 404 12.18 -17.12 -13.67
C LEU A 404 13.65 -17.14 -13.19
N MET A 405 13.94 -16.67 -11.97
CA MET A 405 15.28 -16.77 -11.39
C MET A 405 15.69 -18.22 -11.12
N ARG A 406 14.75 -19.04 -10.63
CA ARG A 406 15.01 -20.44 -10.28
C ARG A 406 14.91 -21.40 -11.47
N GLY A 407 14.33 -20.97 -12.58
CA GLY A 407 14.00 -21.85 -13.70
C GLY A 407 13.03 -22.98 -13.32
N THR A 408 12.08 -22.69 -12.42
CA THR A 408 11.13 -23.68 -11.90
C THR A 408 9.78 -23.52 -12.59
N GLY A 409 9.34 -24.52 -13.37
CA GLY A 409 8.09 -24.46 -14.14
C GLY A 409 8.14 -23.57 -15.38
N VAL A 410 9.17 -22.73 -15.49
CA VAL A 410 9.52 -21.89 -16.65
C VAL A 410 11.03 -21.95 -16.85
N ALA A 411 11.51 -21.66 -18.06
CA ALA A 411 12.94 -21.56 -18.31
C ALA A 411 13.57 -20.44 -17.47
N LYS A 412 14.81 -20.65 -17.00
CA LYS A 412 15.55 -19.63 -16.27
C LYS A 412 15.83 -18.44 -17.19
N ASP A 413 15.44 -17.24 -16.79
CA ASP A 413 15.65 -16.00 -17.54
C ASP A 413 15.84 -14.83 -16.57
N GLU A 414 17.10 -14.48 -16.30
CA GLU A 414 17.46 -13.42 -15.35
C GLU A 414 17.09 -12.02 -15.86
N ALA A 415 17.07 -11.80 -17.17
CA ALA A 415 16.70 -10.52 -17.75
C ALA A 415 15.19 -10.27 -17.61
N LYS A 416 14.36 -11.26 -17.98
CA LYS A 416 12.91 -11.19 -17.76
C LYS A 416 12.60 -11.12 -16.26
N ALA A 417 13.32 -11.87 -15.42
CA ALA A 417 13.17 -11.79 -13.98
C ALA A 417 13.44 -10.37 -13.46
N ALA A 418 14.55 -9.73 -13.86
CA ALA A 418 14.87 -8.37 -13.44
C ALA A 418 13.77 -7.36 -13.82
N THR A 419 13.21 -7.45 -15.03
CA THR A 419 12.10 -6.59 -15.45
C THR A 419 10.85 -6.80 -14.59
N VAL A 420 10.46 -8.04 -14.34
CA VAL A 420 9.24 -8.36 -13.58
C VAL A 420 9.42 -8.05 -12.09
N LEU A 421 10.59 -8.35 -11.52
CA LEU A 421 10.94 -7.99 -10.14
C LEU A 421 11.06 -6.48 -9.96
N GLY A 422 11.50 -5.74 -10.98
CA GLY A 422 11.44 -4.28 -11.06
C GLY A 422 10.03 -3.77 -10.81
N LYS A 423 9.05 -4.27 -11.58
CA LYS A 423 7.63 -3.91 -11.41
C LYS A 423 7.11 -4.26 -10.01
N ALA A 424 7.47 -5.43 -9.48
CA ALA A 424 7.06 -5.85 -8.14
C ALA A 424 7.65 -4.96 -7.05
N CYS A 425 8.96 -4.69 -7.10
CA CYS A 425 9.66 -3.80 -6.17
C CYS A 425 9.10 -2.37 -6.24
N GLU A 426 8.79 -1.89 -7.44
CA GLU A 426 8.14 -0.60 -7.67
C GLU A 426 6.71 -0.55 -7.11
N GLY A 427 5.97 -1.65 -7.26
CA GLY A 427 4.65 -1.90 -6.68
C GLY A 427 4.66 -2.12 -5.16
N GLY A 428 5.83 -2.14 -4.53
CA GLY A 428 5.97 -2.20 -3.08
C GLY A 428 6.21 -3.60 -2.51
N ASP A 429 6.48 -4.62 -3.33
CA ASP A 429 6.92 -5.93 -2.84
C ASP A 429 8.38 -5.85 -2.35
N PRO A 430 8.61 -5.93 -1.02
CA PRO A 430 9.95 -5.77 -0.47
C PRO A 430 10.88 -6.95 -0.82
N ARG A 431 10.32 -8.16 -0.98
CA ARG A 431 11.09 -9.36 -1.34
C ARG A 431 11.60 -9.25 -2.76
N ALA A 432 10.74 -8.79 -3.67
CA ALA A 432 11.15 -8.58 -5.05
C ALA A 432 12.26 -7.53 -5.17
N CYS A 433 12.28 -6.51 -4.30
CA CYS A 433 13.42 -5.60 -4.20
C CYS A 433 14.71 -6.34 -3.78
N GLY A 434 14.65 -7.24 -2.81
CA GLY A 434 15.80 -8.04 -2.40
C GLY A 434 16.35 -8.89 -3.54
N ASP A 435 15.47 -9.62 -4.23
CA ASP A 435 15.84 -10.47 -5.36
C ASP A 435 16.42 -9.65 -6.53
N LEU A 436 15.80 -8.51 -6.86
CA LEU A 436 16.29 -7.58 -7.87
C LEU A 436 17.65 -6.99 -7.49
N GLY A 437 17.83 -6.61 -6.23
CA GLY A 437 19.08 -6.09 -5.71
C GLY A 437 20.21 -7.11 -5.87
N THR A 438 19.94 -8.38 -5.56
CA THR A 438 20.90 -9.48 -5.75
C THR A 438 21.27 -9.67 -7.22
N LEU A 439 20.30 -9.66 -8.14
CA LEU A 439 20.57 -9.74 -9.59
C LEU A 439 21.41 -8.56 -10.09
N THR A 440 21.14 -7.37 -9.56
CA THR A 440 21.81 -6.13 -9.99
C THR A 440 23.20 -5.98 -9.37
N MET A 441 23.50 -6.68 -8.28
CA MET A 441 24.72 -6.47 -7.48
C MET A 441 26.01 -6.71 -8.27
N ALA A 442 26.03 -7.68 -9.18
CA ALA A 442 27.21 -8.00 -9.98
C ALA A 442 27.47 -6.95 -11.08
N SER A 443 26.41 -6.37 -11.65
CA SER A 443 26.50 -5.41 -12.75
C SER A 443 26.60 -3.96 -12.28
N ASP A 444 25.87 -3.59 -11.22
CA ASP A 444 25.84 -2.23 -10.66
C ASP A 444 25.57 -2.30 -9.14
N ALA A 445 26.66 -2.35 -8.37
CA ALA A 445 26.60 -2.39 -6.92
C ALA A 445 25.95 -1.12 -6.30
N GLN A 446 26.00 0.03 -6.98
CA GLN A 446 25.41 1.28 -6.48
C GLN A 446 23.89 1.29 -6.67
N ALA A 447 23.41 0.85 -7.83
CA ALA A 447 21.99 0.64 -8.05
C ALA A 447 21.43 -0.44 -7.10
N ALA A 448 22.15 -1.55 -6.93
CA ALA A 448 21.79 -2.59 -5.98
C ALA A 448 21.66 -2.03 -4.55
N GLY A 449 22.58 -1.17 -4.10
CA GLY A 449 22.49 -0.50 -2.80
C GLY A 449 21.19 0.29 -2.62
N ARG A 450 20.76 1.07 -3.62
CA ARG A 450 19.48 1.80 -3.58
C ARG A 450 18.27 0.85 -3.54
N ILE A 451 18.32 -0.22 -4.31
CA ILE A 451 17.27 -1.24 -4.37
C ILE A 451 17.15 -1.97 -3.03
N PHE A 452 18.26 -2.38 -2.42
CA PHE A 452 18.29 -2.99 -1.09
C PHE A 452 17.82 -2.01 -0.01
N GLN A 453 18.14 -0.72 -0.11
CA GLN A 453 17.61 0.27 0.82
C GLN A 453 16.07 0.33 0.76
N ARG A 454 15.50 0.25 -0.44
CA ARG A 454 14.04 0.18 -0.65
C ARG A 454 13.45 -1.12 -0.10
N GLY A 455 14.02 -2.27 -0.46
CA GLY A 455 13.58 -3.58 0.03
C GLY A 455 13.64 -3.69 1.55
N CYS A 456 14.75 -3.24 2.13
CA CYS A 456 14.90 -3.19 3.58
C CYS A 456 13.82 -2.29 4.17
N SER A 457 13.57 -1.11 3.59
CA SER A 457 12.50 -0.19 4.03
C SER A 457 11.12 -0.85 4.12
N GLY A 458 10.80 -1.76 3.21
CA GLY A 458 9.59 -2.60 3.24
C GLY A 458 9.67 -3.83 4.16
N GLY A 459 10.76 -4.01 4.91
CA GLY A 459 10.95 -5.10 5.86
C GLY A 459 11.50 -6.39 5.24
N ASP A 460 12.18 -6.31 4.10
CA ASP A 460 12.87 -7.48 3.54
C ASP A 460 14.20 -7.75 4.25
N PRO A 461 14.36 -8.93 4.88
CA PRO A 461 15.55 -9.24 5.69
C PRO A 461 16.82 -9.42 4.85
N VAL A 462 16.71 -9.96 3.62
CA VAL A 462 17.86 -10.10 2.70
C VAL A 462 18.40 -8.73 2.34
N SER A 463 17.50 -7.83 1.94
CA SER A 463 17.85 -6.46 1.63
C SER A 463 18.50 -5.73 2.80
N CYS A 464 17.96 -5.91 4.02
CA CYS A 464 18.55 -5.33 5.22
C CYS A 464 19.95 -5.88 5.53
N ASN A 465 20.16 -7.18 5.30
CA ASN A 465 21.47 -7.80 5.42
C ASN A 465 22.47 -7.20 4.43
N GLU A 466 22.11 -7.13 3.15
CA GLU A 466 23.03 -6.67 2.11
C GLU A 466 23.37 -5.18 2.24
N ILE A 467 22.39 -4.32 2.52
CA ILE A 467 22.68 -2.90 2.74
C ILE A 467 23.52 -2.68 4.02
N GLY A 468 23.29 -3.48 5.08
CA GLY A 468 24.11 -3.46 6.28
C GLY A 468 25.57 -3.83 5.97
N ARG A 469 25.78 -4.89 5.18
CA ARG A 469 27.11 -5.33 4.75
C ARG A 469 27.81 -4.28 3.89
N MET A 470 27.07 -3.62 3.00
CA MET A 470 27.59 -2.52 2.19
C MET A 470 28.04 -1.34 3.06
N LEU A 471 27.30 -1.01 4.11
CA LEU A 471 27.66 0.05 5.07
C LEU A 471 28.84 -0.33 5.98
N GLU A 472 29.03 -1.60 6.34
CA GLU A 472 30.23 -2.00 7.10
C GLU A 472 31.49 -1.95 6.23
N THR A 473 31.37 -2.38 4.98
CA THR A 473 32.50 -2.47 4.06
C THR A 473 32.79 -1.16 3.32
N GLY A 474 31.80 -0.25 3.24
CA GLY A 474 31.88 0.98 2.45
C GLY A 474 31.75 0.73 0.94
N THR A 475 30.93 -0.25 0.55
CA THR A 475 30.74 -0.66 -0.85
C THR A 475 29.35 -0.24 -1.38
N GLY A 476 29.09 -0.41 -2.67
CA GLY A 476 27.76 -0.13 -3.27
C GLY A 476 27.35 1.34 -3.22
N GLY A 477 28.32 2.26 -3.28
CA GLY A 477 28.09 3.70 -3.14
C GLY A 477 27.66 4.14 -1.74
N GLN A 478 27.72 3.25 -0.75
CA GLN A 478 27.47 3.56 0.65
C GLN A 478 28.79 3.94 1.34
N GLY A 479 28.77 5.00 2.14
CA GLY A 479 29.88 5.32 3.04
C GLY A 479 29.96 4.33 4.20
N LYS A 480 31.15 4.11 4.77
CA LYS A 480 31.28 3.27 5.96
C LYS A 480 30.48 3.83 7.12
N ASN A 481 29.53 3.06 7.66
CA ASN A 481 28.70 3.44 8.80
C ASN A 481 28.25 2.20 9.60
N GLU A 482 29.09 1.77 10.55
CA GLU A 482 28.83 0.61 11.41
C GLU A 482 27.55 0.76 12.26
N MET A 483 27.22 1.99 12.70
CA MET A 483 26.02 2.25 13.51
C MET A 483 24.74 2.04 12.69
N LEU A 484 24.69 2.60 11.48
CA LEU A 484 23.56 2.40 10.58
C LEU A 484 23.46 0.94 10.13
N ALA A 485 24.59 0.28 9.86
CA ALA A 485 24.60 -1.15 9.57
C ALA A 485 23.97 -1.98 10.69
N GLY A 486 24.35 -1.72 11.95
CA GLY A 486 23.75 -2.35 13.14
C GLY A 486 22.23 -2.19 13.19
N MET A 487 21.72 -0.97 13.01
CA MET A 487 20.27 -0.71 12.99
C MET A 487 19.54 -1.48 11.88
N LEU A 488 20.14 -1.58 10.69
CA LEU A 488 19.54 -2.31 9.57
C LEU A 488 19.57 -3.81 9.78
N TYR A 489 20.62 -4.38 10.35
CA TYR A 489 20.65 -5.80 10.73
C TYR A 489 19.63 -6.13 11.80
N GLU A 490 19.49 -5.28 12.82
CA GLU A 490 18.46 -5.46 13.87
C GLU A 490 17.07 -5.47 13.25
N ARG A 491 16.79 -4.54 12.33
CA ARG A 491 15.53 -4.51 11.61
C ARG A 491 15.31 -5.74 10.73
N GLY A 492 16.33 -6.18 10.01
CA GLY A 492 16.27 -7.40 9.21
C GLY A 492 16.00 -8.62 10.08
N CYS A 493 16.67 -8.73 11.23
CA CYS A 493 16.46 -9.82 12.18
C CYS A 493 15.06 -9.78 12.82
N MET A 494 14.55 -8.61 13.18
CA MET A 494 13.16 -8.49 13.62
C MET A 494 12.18 -8.92 12.54
N SER A 495 12.46 -8.58 11.28
CA SER A 495 11.64 -8.99 10.14
C SER A 495 11.64 -10.51 9.94
N THR A 496 12.79 -11.18 10.10
CA THR A 496 12.84 -12.66 10.06
C THR A 496 12.08 -13.30 11.22
N MET A 497 12.15 -12.71 12.42
CA MET A 497 11.40 -13.16 13.59
C MET A 497 9.88 -13.05 13.38
N SER A 498 9.39 -11.93 12.84
CA SER A 498 7.96 -11.71 12.63
C SER A 498 7.40 -12.47 11.42
N ARG A 499 8.16 -12.58 10.32
CA ARG A 499 7.66 -13.16 9.06
C ARG A 499 7.98 -14.65 8.89
N GLY A 500 8.84 -15.22 9.75
CA GLY A 500 9.20 -16.64 9.70
C GLY A 500 10.03 -17.05 8.47
N TYR A 501 10.52 -16.09 7.67
CA TYR A 501 11.42 -16.34 6.55
C TYR A 501 12.56 -15.31 6.53
N GLY A 502 13.69 -15.69 5.95
CA GLY A 502 14.84 -14.84 5.70
C GLY A 502 16.15 -15.41 6.27
N PRO A 503 17.30 -14.87 5.82
CA PRO A 503 18.61 -15.37 6.17
C PRO A 503 18.86 -15.24 7.68
N PRO A 504 19.17 -16.31 8.43
CA PRO A 504 19.51 -16.18 9.84
C PRO A 504 20.80 -15.37 10.08
N GLU A 505 21.65 -15.23 9.07
CA GLU A 505 22.90 -14.47 9.07
C GLU A 505 22.67 -12.98 9.40
N VAL A 506 21.49 -12.43 9.10
CA VAL A 506 21.15 -11.05 9.46
C VAL A 506 21.09 -10.85 10.98
N CYS A 507 20.60 -11.87 11.70
CA CYS A 507 20.59 -11.89 13.16
C CYS A 507 22.01 -12.11 13.72
N THR A 508 22.82 -12.94 13.07
CA THR A 508 24.24 -13.11 13.42
C THR A 508 25.02 -11.79 13.31
N SER A 509 24.77 -11.03 12.24
CA SER A 509 25.39 -9.72 12.02
C SER A 509 24.94 -8.68 13.05
N ALA A 510 23.65 -8.66 13.41
CA ALA A 510 23.14 -7.82 14.49
C ALA A 510 23.79 -8.17 15.85
N GLY A 511 23.81 -9.46 16.19
CA GLY A 511 24.42 -9.95 17.43
C GLY A 511 25.90 -9.63 17.52
N ARG A 512 26.63 -9.81 16.41
CA ARG A 512 28.04 -9.46 16.28
C ARG A 512 28.31 -7.99 16.62
N LEU A 513 27.61 -7.06 15.96
CA LEU A 513 27.84 -5.63 16.20
C LEU A 513 27.44 -5.20 17.61
N LYS A 514 26.39 -5.80 18.19
CA LYS A 514 26.01 -5.54 19.60
C LYS A 514 27.08 -5.95 20.61
N MET A 515 27.87 -6.99 20.34
CA MET A 515 28.99 -7.37 21.22
C MET A 515 30.06 -6.28 21.30
N ILE A 516 30.29 -5.54 20.21
CA ILE A 516 31.30 -4.46 20.17
C ILE A 516 30.77 -3.18 20.85
N GLY A 517 29.45 -2.95 20.82
CA GLY A 517 28.80 -1.73 21.32
C GLY A 517 28.37 -1.74 22.80
N GLY A 518 28.81 -2.72 23.61
CA GLY A 518 28.46 -2.81 25.04
C GLY A 518 27.05 -3.37 25.33
N GLY A 519 26.34 -3.89 24.32
CA GLY A 519 24.98 -4.42 24.43
C GLY A 519 24.91 -5.94 24.62
N GLY A 520 25.78 -6.52 25.46
CA GLY A 520 26.00 -7.97 25.55
C GLY A 520 24.74 -8.83 25.77
N ALA A 521 23.78 -8.36 26.58
CA ALA A 521 22.52 -9.08 26.81
C ALA A 521 21.65 -9.18 25.53
N PHE A 522 21.60 -8.11 24.72
CA PHE A 522 20.86 -8.10 23.45
C PHE A 522 21.59 -8.89 22.36
N ALA A 523 22.93 -8.95 22.40
CA ALA A 523 23.72 -9.77 21.49
C ALA A 523 23.35 -11.27 21.61
N GLY A 524 23.20 -11.76 22.85
CA GLY A 524 22.80 -13.15 23.12
C GLY A 524 21.45 -13.51 22.50
N MET A 525 20.45 -12.62 22.59
CA MET A 525 19.12 -12.84 22.00
C MET A 525 19.19 -13.04 20.48
N TYR A 526 19.90 -12.16 19.76
CA TYR A 526 20.02 -12.26 18.31
C TYR A 526 20.80 -13.51 17.87
N LEU A 527 21.89 -13.83 18.58
CA LEU A 527 22.69 -15.01 18.30
C LEU A 527 21.92 -16.31 18.59
N GLN A 528 21.13 -16.35 19.66
CA GLN A 528 20.28 -17.50 19.97
C GLN A 528 19.24 -17.73 18.88
N ARG A 529 18.63 -16.65 18.35
CA ARG A 529 17.68 -16.75 17.24
C ARG A 529 18.34 -17.28 15.95
N ALA A 530 19.53 -16.78 15.61
CA ALA A 530 20.27 -17.25 14.46
C ALA A 530 20.69 -18.73 14.61
N CYS A 531 21.23 -19.09 15.79
CA CYS A 531 21.68 -20.45 16.07
C CYS A 531 20.52 -21.47 16.08
N THR A 532 19.36 -21.11 16.65
CA THR A 532 18.14 -21.96 16.56
C THR A 532 17.64 -22.13 15.12
N SER A 533 17.95 -21.18 14.25
CA SER A 533 17.69 -21.25 12.80
C SER A 533 18.83 -21.92 12.02
N ARG A 534 19.74 -22.60 12.73
CA ARG A 534 20.88 -23.35 12.20
C ARG A 534 22.01 -22.53 11.57
N ASP A 535 22.14 -21.25 11.93
CA ASP A 535 23.32 -20.48 11.56
C ASP A 535 24.56 -20.96 12.33
N SER A 536 25.52 -21.53 11.60
CA SER A 536 26.73 -22.13 12.17
C SER A 536 27.61 -21.12 12.89
N LEU A 537 27.72 -19.90 12.34
CA LEU A 537 28.55 -18.84 12.92
C LEU A 537 27.96 -18.37 14.26
N ALA A 538 26.66 -18.15 14.34
CA ALA A 538 25.99 -17.78 15.59
C ALA A 538 26.16 -18.85 16.67
N CYS A 539 25.96 -20.13 16.33
CA CYS A 539 26.19 -21.22 17.28
C CYS A 539 27.64 -21.26 17.75
N ALA A 540 28.60 -21.06 16.85
CA ALA A 540 30.02 -21.01 17.19
C ALA A 540 30.36 -19.84 18.12
N ILE A 541 29.82 -18.65 17.84
CA ILE A 541 29.97 -17.48 18.70
C ILE A 541 29.44 -17.78 20.10
N MET A 542 28.23 -18.34 20.22
CA MET A 542 27.65 -18.68 21.52
C MET A 542 28.45 -19.76 22.25
N LYS A 543 28.97 -20.76 21.54
CA LYS A 543 29.80 -21.80 22.14
C LYS A 543 31.10 -21.24 22.70
N VAL A 544 31.79 -20.40 21.93
CA VAL A 544 33.10 -19.82 22.30
C VAL A 544 32.96 -18.73 23.37
N THR A 545 31.92 -17.90 23.31
CA THR A 545 31.78 -16.72 24.20
C THR A 545 30.86 -16.93 25.40
N GLN A 546 29.90 -17.87 25.30
CA GLN A 546 28.86 -18.09 26.33
C GLN A 546 28.83 -19.54 26.83
N ASN A 547 29.78 -20.38 26.41
CA ASN A 547 29.84 -21.81 26.75
C ASN A 547 28.53 -22.58 26.44
N SER A 548 27.85 -22.17 25.36
CA SER A 548 26.60 -22.80 24.93
C SER A 548 26.84 -24.25 24.48
N PRO A 549 25.99 -25.22 24.88
CA PRO A 549 26.08 -26.61 24.43
C PRO A 549 25.54 -26.81 23.00
N ALA A 550 25.08 -25.75 22.33
CA ALA A 550 24.51 -25.85 21.00
C ALA A 550 25.51 -26.45 19.98
N PRO A 551 25.08 -27.43 19.15
CA PRO A 551 25.95 -28.02 18.16
C PRO A 551 26.31 -27.00 17.08
N VAL A 552 27.60 -26.89 16.77
CA VAL A 552 28.10 -26.09 15.65
C VAL A 552 28.07 -26.96 14.40
N MET A 553 27.27 -26.57 13.42
CA MET A 553 27.17 -27.31 12.18
C MET A 553 28.30 -26.92 11.22
N PRO A 554 28.96 -27.88 10.55
CA PRO A 554 29.95 -27.57 9.55
C PRO A 554 29.28 -27.05 8.26
N ASP A 555 29.60 -25.81 7.89
CA ASP A 555 29.30 -25.24 6.58
C ASP A 555 30.61 -25.12 5.78
N ILE A 556 30.96 -26.19 5.08
CA ILE A 556 32.23 -26.32 4.37
C ILE A 556 32.37 -25.25 3.26
N PRO A 557 31.36 -25.02 2.41
CA PRO A 557 31.42 -23.94 1.41
C PRO A 557 31.70 -22.57 2.03
N GLN A 558 30.99 -22.22 3.10
CA GLN A 558 31.15 -20.91 3.74
C GLN A 558 32.51 -20.76 4.42
N GLN A 559 33.01 -21.81 5.08
CA GLN A 559 34.36 -21.82 5.66
C GLN A 559 35.45 -21.70 4.59
N THR A 560 35.27 -22.36 3.44
CA THR A 560 36.21 -22.27 2.30
C THR A 560 36.26 -20.85 1.75
N LYS A 561 35.10 -20.18 1.66
CA LYS A 561 35.01 -18.78 1.27
C LYS A 561 35.73 -17.88 2.27
N TRP A 562 35.45 -18.01 3.57
CA TRP A 562 36.13 -17.21 4.59
C TRP A 562 37.63 -17.43 4.61
N ARG A 563 38.12 -18.65 4.39
CA ARG A 563 39.55 -18.94 4.28
C ARG A 563 40.18 -18.18 3.11
N THR A 564 39.50 -18.16 1.97
CA THR A 564 39.93 -17.39 0.80
C THR A 564 39.93 -15.89 1.09
N ASP A 565 38.85 -15.35 1.65
CA ASP A 565 38.72 -13.91 1.92
C ASP A 565 39.69 -13.45 3.03
N CYS A 566 39.90 -14.28 4.06
CA CYS A 566 40.89 -14.04 5.10
C CYS A 566 42.32 -13.96 4.52
N SER A 567 42.66 -14.87 3.59
CA SER A 567 43.96 -14.84 2.90
C SER A 567 44.15 -13.58 2.03
N ARG A 568 43.06 -12.93 1.61
CA ARG A 568 43.05 -11.66 0.88
C ARG A 568 43.02 -10.42 1.79
N GLY A 569 43.06 -10.59 3.10
CA GLY A 569 43.09 -9.49 4.06
C GLY A 569 41.73 -9.08 4.64
N ASP A 570 40.67 -9.88 4.47
CA ASP A 570 39.38 -9.61 5.12
C ASP A 570 39.42 -10.06 6.60
N GLY A 571 39.59 -9.08 7.49
CA GLY A 571 39.63 -9.33 8.94
C GLY A 571 38.33 -9.88 9.53
N LEU A 572 37.16 -9.62 8.92
CA LEU A 572 35.88 -10.20 9.36
C LEU A 572 35.79 -11.68 8.97
N ALA A 573 36.28 -12.03 7.78
CA ALA A 573 36.37 -13.41 7.33
C ALA A 573 37.33 -14.22 8.22
N CYS A 574 38.50 -13.67 8.56
CA CYS A 574 39.45 -14.31 9.50
C CYS A 574 38.82 -14.55 10.88
N ALA A 575 38.10 -13.55 11.40
CA ALA A 575 37.40 -13.68 12.68
C ALA A 575 36.33 -14.77 12.65
N SER A 576 35.51 -14.79 11.59
CA SER A 576 34.41 -15.74 11.44
C SER A 576 34.93 -17.18 11.32
N LEU A 577 35.97 -17.38 10.50
CA LEU A 577 36.64 -18.67 10.35
C LEU A 577 37.24 -19.13 11.69
N GLY A 578 38.02 -18.26 12.34
CA GLY A 578 38.68 -18.58 13.60
C GLY A 578 37.70 -18.98 14.71
N ILE A 579 36.55 -18.30 14.82
CA ILE A 579 35.51 -18.62 15.81
C ILE A 579 34.87 -19.99 15.53
N VAL A 580 34.55 -20.29 14.27
CA VAL A 580 33.96 -21.59 13.90
C VAL A 580 34.95 -22.73 14.13
N GLU A 581 36.21 -22.54 13.76
CA GLU A 581 37.28 -23.50 13.99
C GLU A 581 37.56 -23.73 15.48
N LEU A 582 37.60 -22.66 16.29
CA LEU A 582 37.70 -22.76 17.75
C LEU A 582 36.54 -23.55 18.36
N ALA A 583 35.32 -23.27 17.92
CA ALA A 583 34.13 -23.95 18.41
C ALA A 583 34.11 -25.45 18.03
N ALA A 584 34.77 -25.80 16.92
CA ALA A 584 34.98 -27.17 16.46
C ALA A 584 36.21 -27.87 17.09
N GLY A 585 37.00 -27.15 17.92
CA GLY A 585 38.20 -27.70 18.54
C GLY A 585 39.40 -27.82 17.59
N MET A 586 39.42 -27.06 16.50
CA MET A 586 40.53 -27.06 15.54
C MET A 586 41.67 -26.16 16.03
N PRO A 587 42.95 -26.57 15.85
CA PRO A 587 44.09 -25.87 16.43
C PRO A 587 44.36 -24.47 15.83
N ASN A 588 43.94 -24.24 14.59
CA ASN A 588 44.24 -22.99 13.87
C ASN A 588 43.27 -21.85 14.21
N GLY A 589 42.12 -22.15 14.83
CA GLY A 589 41.08 -21.14 15.02
C GLY A 589 41.54 -19.94 15.88
N LYS A 590 42.44 -20.16 16.84
CA LYS A 590 43.04 -19.07 17.62
C LYS A 590 43.93 -18.18 16.75
N GLN A 591 44.71 -18.77 15.85
CA GLN A 591 45.61 -18.02 14.96
C GLN A 591 44.81 -17.17 13.97
N ASP A 592 43.75 -17.71 13.38
CA ASP A 592 42.89 -16.99 12.44
C ASP A 592 42.14 -15.84 13.13
N LEU A 593 41.64 -16.07 14.36
CA LEU A 593 41.03 -15.01 15.17
C LEU A 593 42.04 -13.90 15.52
N GLU A 594 43.28 -14.27 15.86
CA GLU A 594 44.35 -13.31 16.10
C GLU A 594 44.72 -12.52 14.85
N GLN A 595 44.78 -13.16 13.69
CA GLN A 595 45.01 -12.52 12.42
C GLN A 595 43.92 -11.49 12.10
N GLY A 596 42.66 -11.83 12.31
CA GLY A 596 41.54 -10.88 12.17
C GLY A 596 41.70 -9.65 13.06
N CYS A 597 42.14 -9.82 14.31
CA CYS A 597 42.40 -8.70 15.21
C CYS A 597 43.61 -7.85 14.77
N ARG A 598 44.69 -8.47 14.27
CA ARG A 598 45.84 -7.74 13.70
C ARG A 598 45.45 -6.91 12.46
N MET A 599 44.42 -7.34 11.73
CA MET A 599 43.81 -6.60 10.63
C MET A 599 42.85 -5.48 11.11
N MET A 600 42.92 -5.09 12.39
CA MET A 600 42.12 -4.02 13.00
C MET A 600 40.61 -4.29 12.98
N ASN A 601 40.18 -5.55 12.84
CA ASN A 601 38.77 -5.90 12.98
C ASN A 601 38.36 -5.84 14.46
N LYS A 602 37.53 -4.85 14.81
CA LYS A 602 37.09 -4.60 16.20
C LYS A 602 36.43 -5.82 16.84
N TRP A 603 35.60 -6.54 16.08
CA TRP A 603 34.91 -7.72 16.57
C TRP A 603 35.87 -8.86 16.90
N ALA A 604 36.83 -9.13 16.01
CA ALA A 604 37.86 -10.14 16.23
C ALA A 604 38.63 -9.86 17.53
N CYS A 605 39.04 -8.61 17.74
CA CYS A 605 39.74 -8.21 18.96
C CYS A 605 38.86 -8.33 20.20
N GLU A 606 37.57 -8.06 20.10
CA GLU A 606 36.65 -8.19 21.25
C GLU A 606 36.41 -9.65 21.61
N VAL A 607 36.12 -10.51 20.62
CA VAL A 607 35.93 -11.95 20.86
C VAL A 607 37.20 -12.57 21.40
N LYS A 608 38.39 -12.18 20.90
CA LYS A 608 39.68 -12.66 21.43
C LYS A 608 39.82 -12.48 22.95
N LYS A 609 39.27 -11.40 23.52
CA LYS A 609 39.29 -11.15 24.98
C LYS A 609 38.36 -12.09 25.75
N LEU A 610 37.29 -12.56 25.10
CA LEU A 610 36.25 -13.42 25.67
C LEU A 610 36.58 -14.91 25.55
N VAL A 611 37.39 -15.30 24.55
CA VAL A 611 37.90 -16.67 24.40
C VAL A 611 38.87 -16.96 25.55
N LYS A 612 38.47 -17.86 26.47
CA LYS A 612 39.30 -18.33 27.58
C LYS A 612 40.19 -19.50 27.18
#